data_AF-A0A2S7D785-F1
#
_entry.id   AF-A0A2S7D785-F1
#
_cell.length_a   1.000
_cell.length_b   1.000
_cell.length_c   1.000
_cell.angle_alpha   90.00
_cell.angle_beta   90.00
_cell.angle_gamma   90.00
#
_symmetry.space_group_name_H-M   'P 1'
#
loop_
_entity.id
_entity.type
_entity.pdbx_description
1 polymer ?
#
loop_
_entity_poly.entity_id
_entity_poly.type
_entity_poly.pdbx_seq_one_letter_code
_entity_poly.pdbx_strand_id
1 'polypeptide(L)'
;MRISDATLQSPDLPAGAQLGLDLRPPLRLSSIGVYSGHPRERAALVPRNADSPHPRGLERAIWRFDDADPHGTYLVCEYGEGVQVSLQVSRAVRTCTGTMRVATAPATERVASFDCE
;
A
#
# COMPACT_ATOMS: atom_id res chain seq x y z
N MET A 1 -21.13 1.52 4.43
CA MET A 1 -21.85 1.47 5.72
C MET A 1 -20.82 1.50 6.84
N ARG A 2 -20.82 2.54 7.68
CA ARG A 2 -19.86 2.71 8.79
C ARG A 2 -20.69 2.79 10.07
N ILE A 3 -20.48 1.84 10.99
CA ILE A 3 -21.13 1.85 12.31
C ILE A 3 -20.24 2.71 13.21
N SER A 4 -20.73 3.89 13.57
CA SER A 4 -19.99 4.85 14.42
C SER A 4 -20.30 4.69 15.90
N ASP A 5 -21.45 4.12 16.25
CA ASP A 5 -21.89 3.90 17.62
C ASP A 5 -22.65 2.58 17.74
N ALA A 6 -22.23 1.75 18.71
CA ALA A 6 -22.91 0.53 19.11
C ALA A 6 -22.92 0.48 20.64
N THR A 7 -24.12 0.53 21.24
CA THR A 7 -24.28 0.40 22.69
C THR A 7 -24.21 -1.08 23.05
N LEU A 8 -23.11 -1.49 23.68
CA LEU A 8 -22.97 -2.85 24.20
C LEU A 8 -23.69 -2.92 25.57
N GLN A 9 -24.86 -3.55 25.62
CA GLN A 9 -25.57 -3.82 26.87
C GLN A 9 -25.34 -5.27 27.25
N SER A 10 -24.64 -5.52 28.35
CA SER A 10 -24.48 -6.85 28.94
C SER A 10 -24.87 -6.76 30.42
N PRO A 11 -25.96 -7.42 30.84
CA PRO A 11 -26.48 -7.32 32.20
C PRO A 11 -25.58 -7.98 33.26
N ASP A 12 -24.60 -8.78 32.85
CA ASP A 12 -23.80 -9.65 33.72
C ASP A 12 -22.33 -9.20 33.90
N LEU A 13 -22.00 -7.94 33.58
CA LEU A 13 -20.63 -7.45 33.76
C LEU A 13 -20.32 -7.18 35.25
N PRO A 14 -19.34 -7.87 35.86
CA PRO A 14 -18.97 -7.63 37.25
C PRO A 14 -18.37 -6.23 37.45
N ALA A 15 -18.53 -5.68 38.65
CA ALA A 15 -17.94 -4.40 39.02
C ALA A 15 -16.41 -4.43 38.79
N GLY A 16 -15.89 -3.52 37.96
CA GLY A 16 -14.48 -3.48 37.58
C GLY A 16 -14.15 -4.11 36.22
N ALA A 17 -15.14 -4.63 35.48
CA ALA A 17 -14.94 -5.07 34.11
C ALA A 17 -14.48 -3.89 33.22
N GLN A 18 -13.32 -4.05 32.58
CA GLN A 18 -12.83 -3.12 31.56
C GLN A 18 -13.14 -3.70 30.18
N LEU A 19 -13.83 -2.92 29.35
CA LEU A 19 -14.07 -3.25 27.95
C LEU A 19 -12.81 -2.93 27.14
N GLY A 20 -12.01 -3.95 26.83
CA GLY A 20 -10.92 -3.85 25.87
C GLY A 20 -11.46 -3.94 24.46
N LEU A 21 -11.61 -2.82 23.77
CA LEU A 21 -11.80 -2.82 22.33
C LEU A 21 -10.43 -3.03 21.69
N ASP A 22 -10.16 -4.26 21.24
CA ASP A 22 -8.95 -4.58 20.47
C ASP A 22 -9.09 -4.00 19.05
N LEU A 23 -8.99 -2.67 18.98
CA LEU A 23 -8.90 -1.92 17.73
C LEU A 23 -7.51 -2.18 17.16
N ARG A 24 -7.32 -3.34 16.52
CA ARG A 24 -6.10 -3.57 15.74
C ARG A 24 -5.95 -2.36 14.81
N PRO A 25 -4.84 -1.60 14.91
CA PRO A 25 -4.68 -0.39 14.12
C PRO A 25 -4.79 -0.77 12.64
N PRO A 26 -5.43 0.06 11.81
CA PRO A 26 -5.55 -0.23 10.39
C PRO A 26 -4.15 -0.40 9.80
N LEU A 27 -3.98 -1.44 8.97
CA LEU A 27 -2.73 -1.69 8.29
C LEU A 27 -2.37 -0.47 7.45
N ARG A 28 -1.28 0.19 7.80
CA ARG A 28 -0.82 1.41 7.12
C ARG A 28 0.00 1.01 5.91
N LEU A 29 -0.26 1.68 4.78
CA LEU A 29 0.59 1.57 3.60
C LEU A 29 2.02 2.02 3.98
N SER A 30 2.98 1.11 3.85
CA SER A 30 4.39 1.33 4.18
C SER A 30 5.21 1.69 2.94
N SER A 31 5.00 0.95 1.84
CA SER A 31 5.77 1.10 0.62
C SER A 31 4.95 0.75 -0.64
N ILE A 32 5.48 1.15 -1.80
CA ILE A 32 5.03 0.71 -3.10
C ILE A 32 6.21 0.28 -3.97
N GLY A 33 5.98 -0.65 -4.89
CA GLY A 33 7.02 -1.11 -5.79
C GLY A 33 6.48 -1.76 -7.05
N VAL A 34 7.39 -2.04 -7.97
CA VAL A 34 7.14 -2.84 -9.18
C VAL A 34 8.07 -4.03 -9.16
N TYR A 35 7.59 -5.21 -9.53
CA TYR A 35 8.33 -6.47 -9.50
C TYR A 35 8.35 -7.13 -10.89
N SER A 36 9.48 -7.77 -11.19
CA SER A 36 9.66 -8.66 -12.35
C SER A 36 9.21 -10.07 -11.96
N GLY A 37 7.92 -10.37 -12.11
CA GLY A 37 7.26 -11.58 -11.63
C GLY A 37 6.62 -11.43 -10.24
N HIS A 38 6.02 -12.52 -9.75
CA HIS A 38 5.24 -12.49 -8.51
C HIS A 38 6.14 -12.09 -7.31
N PRO A 39 5.70 -11.16 -6.42
CA PRO A 39 6.56 -10.61 -5.37
C PRO A 39 7.05 -11.61 -4.32
N ARG A 40 6.42 -12.79 -4.22
CA ARG A 40 6.91 -13.90 -3.37
C ARG A 40 8.14 -14.61 -3.93
N GLU A 41 8.41 -14.45 -5.22
CA GLU A 41 9.40 -15.24 -5.96
C GLU A 41 10.57 -14.39 -6.46
N ARG A 42 10.36 -13.08 -6.61
CA ARG A 42 11.24 -12.20 -7.37
C ARG A 42 11.50 -10.88 -6.63
N ALA A 43 12.51 -10.16 -7.08
CA ALA A 43 12.93 -8.89 -6.48
C ALA A 43 12.15 -7.69 -7.05
N ALA A 44 12.11 -6.63 -6.24
CA ALA A 44 11.61 -5.33 -6.66
C ALA A 44 12.54 -4.71 -7.71
N LEU A 45 11.95 -4.06 -8.71
CA LEU A 45 12.63 -3.25 -9.71
C LEU A 45 12.91 -1.86 -9.13
N VAL A 46 14.07 -1.32 -9.46
CA VAL A 46 14.49 0.01 -9.03
C VAL A 46 13.89 1.07 -9.96
N PRO A 47 13.20 2.09 -9.43
CA PRO A 47 12.70 3.19 -10.26
C PRO A 47 13.86 4.02 -10.82
N ARG A 48 13.70 4.56 -12.03
CA ARG A 48 14.71 5.37 -12.73
C ARG A 48 15.09 6.64 -11.99
N ASN A 49 14.19 7.15 -11.14
CA ASN A 49 14.39 8.35 -10.35
C ASN A 49 14.59 8.06 -8.85
N ALA A 50 15.11 6.88 -8.50
CA ALA A 50 15.35 6.47 -7.11
C ALA A 50 16.18 7.50 -6.33
N ASP A 51 17.20 8.09 -6.97
CA ASP A 51 18.13 9.04 -6.35
C ASP A 51 17.66 10.50 -6.44
N SER A 52 16.49 10.76 -7.03
CA SER A 52 15.97 12.12 -7.18
C SER A 52 15.34 12.61 -5.87
N PRO A 53 15.61 13.85 -5.44
CA PRO A 53 14.99 14.39 -4.24
C PRO A 53 13.47 14.54 -4.41
N HIS A 54 12.72 14.05 -3.42
CA HIS A 54 11.26 14.12 -3.41
C HIS A 54 10.75 15.34 -2.62
N PRO A 55 9.68 16.00 -3.08
CA PRO A 55 8.98 17.01 -2.28
C PRO A 55 8.46 16.41 -0.96
N ARG A 56 8.45 17.21 0.11
CA ARG A 56 7.95 16.76 1.42
C ARG A 56 6.50 16.25 1.30
N GLY A 57 6.27 14.99 1.68
CA GLY A 57 4.93 14.38 1.70
C GLY A 57 4.43 13.83 0.36
N LEU A 58 5.26 13.85 -0.70
CA LEU A 58 4.97 13.26 -2.00
C LEU A 58 6.17 12.47 -2.51
N GLU A 59 6.03 11.14 -2.52
CA GLU A 59 6.99 10.24 -3.14
C GLU A 59 6.48 9.88 -4.54
N ARG A 60 7.32 10.06 -5.55
CA ARG A 60 7.03 9.70 -6.94
C ARG A 60 8.15 8.80 -7.45
N ALA A 61 7.79 7.65 -7.97
CA ALA A 61 8.70 6.65 -8.51
C ALA A 61 8.29 6.31 -9.95
N ILE A 62 9.26 6.25 -10.86
CA ILE A 62 9.03 6.04 -12.29
C ILE A 62 9.80 4.81 -12.73
N TRP A 63 9.08 3.78 -13.17
CA TRP A 63 9.64 2.58 -13.79
C TRP A 63 9.44 2.64 -15.29
N ARG A 64 10.48 2.27 -16.05
CA ARG A 64 10.44 2.17 -17.51
C ARG A 64 10.96 0.80 -17.93
N PHE A 65 10.22 0.13 -18.80
CA PHE A 65 10.49 -1.21 -19.28
C PHE A 65 10.86 -1.15 -20.76
N ASP A 66 12.09 -1.51 -21.06
CA ASP A 66 12.59 -1.54 -22.44
C ASP A 66 11.90 -2.66 -23.23
N ASP A 67 11.70 -3.81 -22.58
CA ASP A 67 11.03 -5.00 -23.13
C ASP A 67 9.93 -5.52 -22.20
N ALA A 68 9.03 -6.34 -22.76
CA ALA A 68 8.03 -7.02 -21.97
C ALA A 68 8.71 -8.04 -21.05
N ASP A 69 8.39 -7.98 -19.76
CA ASP A 69 8.96 -8.89 -18.78
C ASP A 69 8.45 -10.34 -19.00
N PRO A 70 9.34 -11.34 -19.17
CA PRO A 70 8.93 -12.72 -19.43
C PRO A 70 8.18 -13.35 -18.25
N HIS A 71 8.42 -12.86 -17.03
CA HIS A 71 7.77 -13.27 -15.80
C HIS A 71 6.55 -12.40 -15.46
N GLY A 72 6.27 -11.39 -16.28
CA GLY A 72 5.20 -10.43 -16.10
C GLY A 72 5.56 -9.33 -15.10
N THR A 73 4.95 -8.17 -15.24
CA THR A 73 5.21 -7.03 -14.36
C THR A 73 4.10 -6.94 -13.32
N TYR A 74 4.48 -6.79 -12.05
CA TYR A 74 3.54 -6.70 -10.93
C TYR A 74 3.70 -5.38 -10.20
N LEU A 75 2.59 -4.69 -9.95
CA LEU A 75 2.51 -3.55 -9.05
C LEU A 75 2.26 -4.07 -7.65
N VAL A 76 2.92 -3.51 -6.64
CA VAL A 76 2.81 -3.96 -5.25
C VAL A 76 2.60 -2.77 -4.33
N CYS A 77 1.66 -2.93 -3.41
CA CYS A 77 1.46 -2.09 -2.24
C CYS A 77 1.71 -2.92 -0.98
N GLU A 78 2.62 -2.46 -0.12
CA GLU A 78 2.92 -3.13 1.14
C GLU A 78 2.24 -2.41 2.30
N TYR A 79 1.65 -3.19 3.20
CA TYR A 79 0.92 -2.70 4.35
C TYR A 79 1.42 -3.38 5.63
N GLY A 80 1.71 -2.57 6.65
CA GLY A 80 2.21 -3.06 7.95
C GLY A 80 3.46 -3.93 7.81
N GLU A 81 3.55 -4.98 8.64
CA GLU A 81 4.71 -5.91 8.68
C GLU A 81 4.52 -7.12 7.76
N GLY A 82 4.23 -6.88 6.48
CA GLY A 82 4.32 -7.92 5.45
C GLY A 82 3.04 -8.30 4.72
N VAL A 83 1.95 -7.53 4.85
CA VAL A 83 0.78 -7.72 3.99
C VAL A 83 1.04 -7.05 2.64
N GLN A 84 1.11 -7.84 1.59
CA GLN A 84 1.32 -7.35 0.22
C GLN A 84 0.05 -7.54 -0.60
N VAL A 85 -0.38 -6.47 -1.27
CA VAL A 85 -1.37 -6.53 -2.34
C VAL A 85 -0.63 -6.36 -3.65
N SER A 86 -0.85 -7.26 -4.60
CA SER A 86 -0.21 -7.21 -5.91
C SER A 86 -1.19 -7.30 -7.05
N LEU A 87 -0.88 -6.62 -8.15
CA LEU A 87 -1.64 -6.62 -9.39
C LEU A 87 -0.69 -6.83 -10.55
N GLN A 88 -0.95 -7.84 -11.37
CA GLN A 88 -0.23 -8.01 -12.62
C GLN A 88 -0.76 -7.03 -13.67
N VAL A 89 0.14 -6.32 -14.36
CA VAL A 89 -0.23 -5.40 -15.45
C VAL A 89 -0.05 -6.05 -16.81
N SER A 90 -0.64 -5.43 -17.83
CA SER A 90 -0.50 -5.85 -19.23
C SER A 90 0.97 -5.85 -19.66
N ARG A 91 1.34 -6.81 -20.50
CA ARG A 91 2.67 -6.89 -21.13
C ARG A 91 2.95 -5.75 -22.11
N ALA A 92 1.92 -4.99 -22.50
CA ALA A 92 2.07 -3.82 -23.37
C ALA A 92 2.61 -2.60 -22.61
N VAL A 93 2.47 -2.57 -21.27
CA VAL A 93 2.91 -1.44 -20.44
C VAL A 93 4.42 -1.25 -20.56
N ARG A 94 4.82 -0.02 -20.81
CA ARG A 94 6.23 0.40 -20.95
C ARG A 94 6.66 1.36 -19.86
N THR A 95 5.73 2.06 -19.24
CA THR A 95 6.03 2.96 -18.13
C THR A 95 5.01 2.77 -17.02
N CYS A 96 5.46 2.74 -15.77
CA CYS A 96 4.59 2.87 -14.62
C CYS A 96 5.11 4.00 -13.73
N THR A 97 4.21 4.90 -13.33
CA THR A 97 4.46 5.95 -12.35
C THR A 97 3.70 5.59 -11.07
N GLY A 98 4.43 5.29 -10.00
CA GLY A 98 3.88 5.16 -8.66
C GLY A 98 3.93 6.52 -7.95
N THR A 99 2.83 6.88 -7.32
CA THR A 99 2.76 8.07 -6.46
C THR A 99 2.29 7.64 -5.09
N MET A 100 3.00 8.03 -4.04
CA MET A 100 2.59 7.86 -2.66
C MET A 100 2.56 9.22 -1.96
N ARG A 101 1.46 9.52 -1.27
CA ARG A 101 1.25 10.79 -0.57
C ARG A 101 0.62 10.58 0.79
N VAL A 102 0.88 11.50 1.72
CA VAL A 102 0.12 11.56 2.97
C VAL A 102 -1.30 12.04 2.68
N ALA A 103 -2.30 11.33 3.20
CA ALA A 103 -3.69 11.72 3.09
C ALA A 103 -3.95 13.01 3.86
N THR A 104 -4.84 13.86 3.33
CA THR A 104 -5.24 15.10 4.00
C THR A 104 -6.03 14.85 5.29
N ALA A 105 -6.76 13.74 5.37
CA ALA A 105 -7.37 13.25 6.62
C ALA A 105 -7.70 11.75 6.51
N PRO A 106 -7.35 10.92 7.52
CA PRO A 106 -6.49 11.22 8.65
C PRO A 106 -5.02 11.41 8.23
N ALA A 107 -4.33 12.41 8.79
CA ALA A 107 -2.97 12.84 8.42
C ALA A 107 -1.83 11.82 8.68
N THR A 108 -2.19 10.60 9.10
CA THR A 108 -1.28 9.46 9.30
C THR A 108 -1.47 8.35 8.27
N GLU A 109 -2.44 8.50 7.38
CA GLU A 109 -2.69 7.56 6.29
C GLU A 109 -1.87 7.94 5.07
N ARG A 110 -1.32 6.94 4.39
CA ARG A 110 -0.66 7.10 3.10
C ARG A 110 -1.55 6.49 2.03
N VAL A 111 -1.68 7.18 0.92
CA VAL A 111 -2.41 6.71 -0.25
C VAL A 111 -1.41 6.56 -1.39
N ALA A 112 -1.51 5.44 -2.10
CA ALA A 112 -0.77 5.22 -3.32
C ALA A 112 -1.66 5.07 -4.54
N SER A 113 -1.10 5.42 -5.69
CA SER A 113 -1.68 5.18 -7.00
C SER A 113 -0.59 4.82 -7.99
N PHE A 114 -0.93 3.97 -8.95
CA PHE A 114 -0.10 3.68 -10.10
C PHE A 114 -0.81 4.17 -11.36
N ASP A 115 -0.05 4.81 -12.23
CA ASP A 115 -0.44 5.17 -13.58
C ASP A 115 0.49 4.43 -14.54
N CYS A 116 -0.05 3.55 -15.39
CA CYS A 116 0.73 2.68 -16.25
C CYS A 116 0.26 2.78 -17.70
N GLU A 117 1.23 3.03 -18.59
CA GLU A 117 1.06 3.25 -20.03
C GLU A 117 1.95 2.28 -20.82
#